data_AF-A0A258GUB2-F1
#
_entry.id   AF-A0A258GUB2-F1
#
_cell.length_a   1.000
_cell.length_b   1.000
_cell.length_c   1.000
_cell.angle_alpha   90.00
_cell.angle_beta   90.00
_cell.angle_gamma   90.00
#
_symmetry.space_group_name_H-M   'P 1'
#
loop_
_entity.id
_entity.type
_entity.pdbx_description
1 polymer ?
#
loop_
_entity_poly.entity_id
_entity_poly.type
_entity_poly.pdbx_seq_one_letter_code
_entity_poly.pdbx_strand_id
1 'polypeptide(L)' 'MTAEGTVRSCLFGDDETDLRGMLRSGASDRELADRWRAAMWTKQSGHGMSLEGFRRPARTMGAIGG' A
#
# COMPACT_ATOMS: atom_id res chain seq x y z
N MET A 1 -6.65 -1.18 -0.42
CA MET A 1 -6.25 -2.59 -0.46
C MET A 1 -6.24 -3.01 -1.92
N THR A 2 -5.27 -3.81 -2.36
CA THR A 2 -5.24 -4.36 -3.72
C THR A 2 -5.95 -5.72 -3.78
N ALA A 3 -6.23 -6.22 -4.99
CA ALA A 3 -6.78 -7.56 -5.21
C ALA A 3 -5.85 -8.69 -4.68
N GLU A 4 -4.55 -8.45 -4.60
CA GLU A 4 -3.59 -9.41 -4.07
C GLU A 4 -3.62 -9.53 -2.54
N GLY A 5 -4.29 -8.59 -1.86
CA GLY A 5 -4.38 -8.52 -0.40
C GLY A 5 -3.25 -7.72 0.24
N THR A 6 -2.64 -6.80 -0.51
CA THR A 6 -1.66 -5.85 0.00
C THR A 6 -2.32 -4.49 0.31
N VAL A 7 -1.68 -3.73 1.18
CA VAL A 7 -2.00 -2.33 1.43
C VAL A 7 -1.04 -1.45 0.66
N ARG A 8 -1.57 -0.76 -0.35
CA ARG A 8 -0.94 0.36 -1.05
C ARG A 8 -1.53 1.67 -0.49
N SER A 9 -0.73 2.46 0.21
CA SER A 9 -1.21 3.66 0.93
C SER A 9 -1.43 4.88 0.03
N CYS A 10 -0.83 4.88 -1.18
CA CYS A 10 -1.02 5.89 -2.21
C CYS A 10 -1.26 5.21 -3.56
N LEU A 11 -2.34 5.57 -4.25
CA LEU A 11 -2.69 5.02 -5.57
C LEU A 11 -1.64 5.32 -6.66
N PHE A 12 -0.81 6.34 -6.43
CA PHE A 12 0.28 6.77 -7.31
C PHE A 12 1.67 6.36 -6.80
N GLY A 13 1.75 5.59 -5.71
CA GLY A 13 2.99 5.00 -5.21
C GLY A 13 3.10 3.52 -5.56
N ASP A 14 4.30 2.97 -5.49
CA ASP A 14 4.55 1.55 -5.74
C ASP A 14 4.66 0.71 -4.47
N ASP A 15 4.79 1.34 -3.30
CA ASP A 15 4.96 0.65 -2.02
C ASP A 15 3.70 -0.13 -1.62
N GLU A 16 3.91 -1.41 -1.34
CA GLU A 16 2.86 -2.35 -0.95
C GLU A 16 3.26 -3.15 0.29
N THR A 17 2.30 -3.31 1.19
CA THR A 17 2.44 -4.04 2.45
C THR A 17 1.57 -5.29 2.40
N ASP A 18 2.17 -6.47 2.38
CA ASP A 18 1.43 -7.73 2.34
C ASP A 18 0.81 -8.05 3.71
N LEU A 19 -0.52 -7.87 3.83
CA LEU A 19 -1.28 -8.30 5.01
C LEU A 19 -1.88 -9.68 4.83
N ARG A 20 -2.10 -10.13 3.59
CA ARG A 20 -2.63 -11.47 3.31
C ARG A 20 -1.65 -12.57 3.71
N GLY A 21 -0.37 -12.37 3.43
CA GLY A 21 0.70 -13.25 3.90
C GLY A 21 0.70 -13.39 5.42
N MET A 22 0.61 -12.26 6.13
CA MET A 22 0.55 -12.23 7.61
C MET A 22 -0.68 -12.95 8.16
N LEU A 23 -1.86 -12.70 7.59
CA LEU A 23 -3.10 -13.40 7.98
C LEU A 23 -2.95 -14.91 7.81
N ARG A 24 -2.36 -15.36 6.70
CA ARG A 24 -2.18 -16.78 6.39
C ARG A 24 -1.09 -17.44 7.23
N SER A 25 -0.12 -16.69 7.73
CA SER A 25 0.89 -17.17 8.67
C SER A 25 0.42 -17.18 10.13
N GLY A 26 -0.84 -16.81 10.39
CA GLY A 26 -1.40 -16.80 11.75
C GLY A 26 -0.95 -15.61 12.60
N ALA A 27 -0.63 -14.47 11.98
CA ALA A 27 -0.33 -13.25 12.71
C ALA A 27 -1.53 -12.84 13.59
N SER A 28 -1.24 -12.34 14.78
CA SER A 28 -2.23 -11.77 15.68
C SER A 28 -2.80 -10.45 15.14
N ASP A 29 -4.01 -10.09 15.59
CA ASP A 29 -4.63 -8.80 15.27
C ASP A 29 -3.73 -7.62 15.62
N ARG A 30 -2.93 -7.73 16.69
CA ARG A 30 -1.97 -6.70 17.08
C ARG A 30 -0.87 -6.53 16.04
N GLU A 31 -0.27 -7.62 15.56
CA GLU A 31 0.77 -7.57 14.54
C GLU A 31 0.24 -7.02 13.22
N LEU A 32 -0.97 -7.43 12.83
CA LEU A 32 -1.69 -6.91 11.67
C LEU A 32 -1.95 -5.41 11.78
N ALA A 33 -2.47 -4.96 12.92
CA ALA A 33 -2.72 -3.55 13.20
C ALA A 33 -1.42 -2.73 13.20
N ASP A 34 -0.36 -3.24 13.81
CA ASP A 34 0.95 -2.59 13.85
C ASP A 34 1.53 -2.43 12.43
N ARG A 35 1.47 -3.49 11.62
CA ARG A 35 1.98 -3.44 10.24
C ARG A 35 1.16 -2.52 9.35
N TRP A 36 -0.16 -2.54 9.49
CA TRP A 36 -1.04 -1.65 8.75
C TRP A 36 -0.80 -0.18 9.13
N ARG A 37 -0.71 0.11 10.44
CA ARG A 37 -0.37 1.46 10.92
C ARG A 37 0.96 1.92 10.37
N ALA A 38 2.02 1.12 10.44
CA ALA A 38 3.30 1.47 9.86
C ALA A 38 3.20 1.89 8.38
N ALA A 39 2.41 1.16 7.57
CA ALA A 39 2.18 1.52 6.16
C ALA A 39 1.39 2.83 5.96
N MET A 40 0.52 3.19 6.91
CA MET A 40 -0.23 4.45 6.87
C MET A 40 0.64 5.62 7.33
N TRP A 41 1.51 5.42 8.32
CA TRP A 41 2.40 6.47 8.84
C TRP A 41 3.47 6.90 7.83
N THR A 42 3.88 6.02 6.92
CA THR A 42 4.81 6.35 5.83
C THR A 42 4.13 7.01 4.63
N LYS A 43 2.80 7.16 4.65
CA LYS A 43 2.06 7.78 3.56
C LYS A 43 2.49 9.25 3.43
N GLN A 44 3.04 9.57 2.26
CA GLN A 44 3.41 10.93 1.89
C GLN A 44 2.20 11.90 1.96
N SER A 45 2.48 13.17 2.22
CA SER A 45 1.50 14.24 2.04
C SER A 45 1.25 14.45 0.53
N GLY A 46 0.00 14.31 0.10
CA GLY A 46 -0.38 14.42 -1.32
C GLY A 46 0.06 13.24 -2.19
N HIS A 47 0.13 13.46 -3.50
CA HIS A 47 0.46 12.43 -4.50
C HIS A 47 1.66 12.78 -5.40
N GLY A 48 2.20 14.00 -5.24
CA GLY A 48 3.33 14.48 -6.03
C GLY A 48 3.04 14.75 -7.52
N MET A 49 1.80 14.61 -8.00
CA MET A 49 1.46 14.72 -9.43
C MET A 49 1.83 16.04 -10.10
N SER A 50 1.89 17.13 -9.33
CA SER A 50 2.26 18.46 -9.81
C SER A 50 3.74 18.78 -9.63
N LEU A 51 4.53 17.88 -9.04
CA LEU A 51 5.96 18.08 -8.78
C LEU A 51 6.78 17.67 -9.99
N GLU A 52 7.84 18.43 -10.26
CA GLU A 52 8.86 18.03 -11.22
C GLU A 52 9.51 16.72 -10.77
N GLY A 53 9.52 15.72 -11.64
CA GLY A 53 10.00 14.37 -11.30
C GLY A 53 8.93 13.38 -10.84
N PHE A 54 7.63 13.73 -10.89
CA PHE A 54 6.56 12.75 -10.70
C PHE A 54 6.70 11.58 -11.67
N ARG A 55 6.78 10.37 -11.12
CA ARG A 55 6.73 9.13 -11.88
C ARG A 55 5.41 8.44 -11.60
N ARG A 56 4.70 8.05 -12.67
CA ARG A 56 3.51 7.21 -12.54
C ARG A 56 3.91 5.84 -11.96
N PRO A 57 3.03 5.21 -11.17
CA PRO A 57 3.31 3.89 -10.62
C PRO A 57 3.46 2.86 -11.74
N ALA A 58 4.24 1.81 -11.49
CA ALA A 58 4.45 0.73 -12.45
C ALA A 58 3.15 -0.03 -12.75
N ARG A 59 2.27 -0.15 -11.75
CA ARG A 59 0.93 -0.73 -11.89
C ARG A 59 -0.14 0.34 -11.67
N THR A 60 -1.06 0.44 -12.62
CA THR A 60 -2.22 1.34 -12.56
C THR A 60 -3.29 0.81 -11.60
N MET A 61 -4.30 1.64 -11.30
CA MET A 61 -5.44 1.28 -10.46
C MET A 61 -6.16 0.00 -10.92
N GLY A 62 -6.48 -0.11 -12.21
CA GLY A 62 -7.14 -1.31 -12.74
C GLY A 62 -6.28 -2.57 -12.61
N ALA A 63 -4.94 -2.42 -12.65
CA ALA A 63 -4.02 -3.54 -12.51
C ALA A 63 -3.82 -4.02 -11.06
N ILE A 64 -4.40 -3.33 -10.08
CA ILE A 64 -4.35 -3.68 -8.64
C ILE A 64 -5.75 -3.95 -8.06
N GLY A 65 -6.76 -4.12 -8.92
CA GLY A 65 -8.14 -4.41 -8.52
C GLY A 65 -9.04 -3.20 -8.25
N GLY A 66 -8.69 -2.04 -8.80
CA GLY A 66 -9.57 -0.87 -8.88
C GLY A 66 -10.53 -0.91 -10.07
#